data_AF-K1SEM2-F1
#
_entry.id   AF-K1SEM2-F1
#
_cell.length_a   1.000
_cell.length_b   1.000
_cell.length_c   1.000
_cell.angle_alpha   90.00
_cell.angle_beta   90.00
_cell.angle_gamma   90.00
#
_symmetry.space_group_name_H-M   'P 1'
#
loop_
_entity.id
_entity.type
_entity.pdbx_description
1 polymer ?
#
loop_
_entity_poly.entity_id
_entity_poly.type
_entity_poly.pdbx_seq_one_letter_code
_entity_poly.pdbx_strand_id
1 'polypeptide(L)'
;MAESQREQKIGIAGASTTGTLALTAAAMFPEITLTIAMTPSDFVWQGFMQGKKDGCKEWPVEGESLFSYAGKPLPYMPFCYQHPDYWHCIAAESKRTGDMVNSRKLFDDSEAAHPIEPEEYIPVENIHGKLLLIGAEDDVLWDAARYIHRMEKRLAEKPHECEVETAVYAHGTHFVSRREC
;
A
#
# COMPACT_ATOMS: atom_id res chain seq x y z
N MET A 1 -28.47 -37.02 -5.36
CA MET A 1 -27.10 -36.81 -4.84
C MET A 1 -26.77 -35.36 -5.13
N ALA A 2 -26.66 -34.52 -4.12
CA ALA A 2 -26.24 -33.13 -4.30
C ALA A 2 -24.73 -33.15 -4.53
N GLU A 3 -24.29 -32.73 -5.72
CA GLU A 3 -22.89 -32.41 -5.96
C GLU A 3 -22.55 -31.25 -5.01
N SER A 4 -21.64 -31.47 -4.07
CA SER A 4 -21.03 -30.37 -3.35
C SER A 4 -20.25 -29.54 -4.37
N GLN A 5 -20.82 -28.42 -4.82
CA GLN A 5 -20.02 -27.39 -5.47
C GLN A 5 -18.91 -27.04 -4.48
N ARG A 6 -17.67 -27.44 -4.77
CA ARG A 6 -16.51 -26.88 -4.08
C ARG A 6 -16.59 -25.39 -4.34
N GLU A 7 -16.98 -24.60 -3.35
CA GLU A 7 -16.80 -23.16 -3.38
C GLU A 7 -15.33 -22.92 -3.72
N GLN A 8 -15.06 -22.34 -4.90
CA GLN A 8 -13.71 -21.96 -5.27
C GLN A 8 -13.30 -20.83 -4.33
N LYS A 9 -12.53 -21.17 -3.29
CA LYS A 9 -11.93 -20.18 -2.38
C LYS A 9 -10.76 -19.51 -3.11
N ILE A 10 -10.90 -18.22 -3.40
CA ILE A 10 -9.87 -17.40 -4.02
C ILE A 10 -9.04 -16.73 -2.92
N GLY A 11 -7.72 -16.83 -3.04
CA GLY A 11 -6.77 -16.09 -2.21
C GLY A 11 -5.95 -15.13 -3.06
N ILE A 12 -5.58 -14.00 -2.48
CA ILE A 12 -4.69 -13.00 -3.09
C ILE A 12 -3.56 -12.65 -2.12
N ALA A 13 -2.36 -12.47 -2.64
CA ALA A 13 -1.21 -12.05 -1.87
C ALA A 13 -0.37 -11.05 -2.66
N GLY A 14 0.20 -10.07 -1.98
CA GLY A 14 1.08 -9.07 -2.59
C GLY A 14 1.96 -8.36 -1.58
N ALA A 15 3.04 -7.77 -2.08
CA ALA A 15 3.96 -6.93 -1.30
C ALA A 15 4.08 -5.53 -1.91
N SER A 16 4.35 -4.52 -1.08
CA SER A 16 4.53 -3.14 -1.53
C SER A 16 3.28 -2.65 -2.29
N THR A 17 3.46 -2.05 -3.48
CA THR A 17 2.37 -1.66 -4.38
C THR A 17 1.41 -2.82 -4.68
N THR A 18 1.91 -4.05 -4.83
CA THR A 18 1.03 -5.21 -5.05
C THR A 18 0.31 -5.67 -3.78
N GLY A 19 0.84 -5.36 -2.60
CA GLY A 19 0.16 -5.55 -1.32
C GLY A 19 -1.02 -4.59 -1.18
N THR A 20 -0.83 -3.33 -1.56
CA THR A 20 -1.93 -2.35 -1.68
C THR A 20 -2.97 -2.83 -2.70
N LEU A 21 -2.55 -3.32 -3.87
CA LEU A 21 -3.46 -3.89 -4.87
C LEU A 21 -4.27 -5.07 -4.31
N ALA A 22 -3.63 -5.94 -3.51
CA ALA A 22 -4.30 -7.07 -2.88
C ALA A 22 -5.41 -6.61 -1.92
N LEU A 23 -5.16 -5.58 -1.11
CA LEU A 23 -6.18 -4.97 -0.25
C LEU A 23 -7.30 -4.32 -1.06
N THR A 24 -6.95 -3.51 -2.06
CA THR A 24 -7.94 -2.84 -2.92
C THR A 24 -8.85 -3.86 -3.60
N ALA A 25 -8.29 -4.94 -4.17
CA ALA A 25 -9.06 -5.99 -4.79
C ALA A 25 -9.94 -6.72 -3.78
N ALA A 26 -9.41 -7.12 -2.63
CA ALA A 26 -10.17 -7.82 -1.60
C ALA A 26 -11.34 -6.98 -1.02
N ALA A 27 -11.19 -5.66 -0.96
CA ALA A 27 -12.25 -4.75 -0.53
C ALA A 27 -13.34 -4.53 -1.60
N MET A 28 -13.07 -4.89 -2.86
CA MET A 28 -13.99 -4.75 -3.99
C MET A 28 -14.66 -6.06 -4.41
N PHE A 29 -14.01 -7.20 -4.16
CA PHE A 29 -14.44 -8.52 -4.62
C PHE A 29 -14.63 -9.48 -3.44
N PRO A 30 -15.86 -9.67 -2.93
CA PRO A 30 -16.13 -10.50 -1.75
C PRO A 30 -15.85 -12.00 -1.97
N GLU A 31 -15.61 -12.42 -3.21
CA GLU A 31 -15.19 -13.78 -3.56
C GLU A 31 -13.75 -14.10 -3.11
N ILE A 32 -12.95 -13.07 -2.84
CA ILE A 32 -11.62 -13.19 -2.25
C ILE A 32 -11.78 -13.40 -0.75
N THR A 33 -11.37 -14.58 -0.27
CA THR A 33 -11.59 -15.02 1.13
C THR A 33 -10.29 -15.24 1.91
N LEU A 34 -9.14 -15.04 1.26
CA LEU A 34 -7.83 -14.98 1.90
C LEU A 34 -7.03 -13.84 1.27
N THR A 35 -6.58 -12.89 2.09
CA THR A 35 -5.80 -11.73 1.65
C THR A 35 -4.54 -11.64 2.49
N ILE A 36 -3.37 -11.67 1.85
CA ILE A 36 -2.07 -11.47 2.50
C ILE A 36 -1.44 -10.21 1.90
N ALA A 37 -1.38 -9.12 2.67
CA ALA A 37 -0.82 -7.86 2.23
C ALA A 37 0.43 -7.53 3.05
N MET A 38 1.57 -7.51 2.36
CA MET A 38 2.88 -7.20 2.93
C MET A 38 3.26 -5.76 2.58
N THR A 39 3.67 -5.00 3.59
CA THR A 39 3.99 -3.56 3.56
C THR A 39 3.01 -2.73 2.73
N PRO A 40 1.68 -2.94 2.85
CA PRO A 40 0.71 -2.23 2.03
C PRO A 40 0.53 -0.79 2.50
N SER A 41 -0.01 0.04 1.61
CA SER A 41 -0.67 1.31 1.95
C SER A 41 -2.14 1.06 2.28
N ASP A 42 -2.73 1.86 3.17
CA ASP A 42 -4.16 1.82 3.52
C ASP A 42 -5.03 2.70 2.59
N PHE A 43 -4.41 3.26 1.56
CA PHE A 43 -5.02 3.97 0.44
C PHE A 43 -4.20 3.77 -0.85
N VAL A 44 -4.77 4.15 -2.00
CA VAL A 44 -4.08 4.07 -3.30
C VAL A 44 -3.26 5.34 -3.52
N TRP A 45 -2.00 5.23 -3.94
CA TRP A 45 -1.17 6.37 -4.31
C TRP A 45 -1.40 6.82 -5.75
N GLN A 46 -1.03 8.06 -6.05
CA GLN A 46 -0.94 8.55 -7.42
C GLN A 46 -0.05 7.64 -8.29
N GLY A 47 -0.46 7.48 -9.55
CA GLY A 47 0.31 6.75 -10.55
C GLY A 47 1.63 7.43 -10.86
N PHE A 48 2.67 6.64 -11.11
CA PHE A 48 3.99 7.12 -11.47
C PHE A 48 4.55 6.30 -12.64
N MET A 49 5.49 6.89 -13.36
CA MET A 49 6.21 6.24 -14.44
C MET A 49 7.67 6.04 -14.06
N GLN A 50 8.24 4.93 -14.52
CA GLN A 50 9.67 4.66 -14.43
C GLN A 50 10.33 4.85 -15.79
N GLY A 51 11.56 5.36 -15.81
CA GLY A 51 12.29 5.62 -17.05
C GLY A 51 13.63 6.32 -16.83
N LYS A 52 14.01 7.18 -17.77
CA LYS A 52 15.27 7.94 -17.75
C LYS A 52 15.06 9.38 -18.20
N LYS A 53 13.98 10.02 -17.72
CA LYS A 53 13.61 11.40 -18.09
C LYS A 53 14.44 12.38 -17.28
N ASP A 54 15.19 13.26 -17.93
CA ASP A 54 16.00 14.30 -17.29
C ASP A 54 16.92 13.79 -16.16
N GLY A 55 17.47 12.58 -16.31
CA GLY A 55 18.29 11.93 -15.27
C GLY A 55 17.51 11.32 -14.09
N CYS A 56 16.18 11.45 -14.08
CA CYS A 56 15.29 10.87 -13.10
C CYS A 56 14.88 9.44 -13.49
N LYS A 57 14.82 8.54 -12.50
CA LYS A 57 14.41 7.14 -12.73
C LYS A 57 12.91 6.94 -12.63
N GLU A 58 12.19 7.84 -11.98
CA GLU A 58 10.74 7.84 -11.90
C GLU A 58 10.17 9.23 -11.60
N TRP A 59 8.89 9.43 -11.94
CA TRP A 59 8.14 10.67 -11.70
C TRP A 59 6.64 10.40 -11.62
N PRO A 60 5.87 11.18 -10.84
CA PRO A 60 4.43 11.05 -10.77
C PRO A 60 3.79 11.49 -12.10
N VAL A 61 2.64 10.92 -12.43
CA VAL A 61 1.86 11.29 -13.60
C VAL A 61 0.59 11.98 -13.14
N GLU A 62 0.39 13.20 -13.60
CA GLU A 62 -0.80 14.00 -13.28
C GLU A 62 -2.08 13.29 -13.76
N GLY A 63 -3.07 13.21 -12.90
CA GLY A 63 -4.37 12.58 -13.21
C GLY A 63 -4.38 11.05 -13.15
N GLU A 64 -3.24 10.39 -12.98
CA GLU A 64 -3.16 8.93 -12.93
C GLU A 64 -3.22 8.40 -11.50
N SER A 65 -3.94 7.29 -11.33
CA SER A 65 -3.96 6.49 -10.10
C SER A 65 -3.06 5.28 -10.29
N LEU A 66 -2.48 4.73 -9.22
CA LEU A 66 -1.81 3.44 -9.30
C LEU A 66 -2.75 2.34 -9.82
N PHE A 67 -4.04 2.42 -9.50
CA PHE A 67 -5.02 1.40 -9.89
C PHE A 67 -6.23 2.03 -10.59
N SER A 68 -6.73 1.32 -11.59
CA SER A 68 -7.99 1.63 -12.24
C SER A 68 -8.90 0.40 -12.23
N TYR A 69 -10.21 0.64 -12.21
CA TYR A 69 -11.22 -0.39 -12.35
C TYR A 69 -12.23 0.00 -13.42
N ALA A 70 -12.50 -0.94 -14.35
CA ALA A 70 -13.35 -0.70 -15.51
C ALA A 70 -12.97 0.57 -16.31
N GLY A 71 -11.66 0.83 -16.43
CA GLY A 71 -11.11 1.98 -17.15
C GLY A 71 -11.22 3.32 -16.42
N LYS A 72 -11.64 3.32 -15.14
CA LYS A 72 -11.70 4.53 -14.31
C LYS A 72 -10.63 4.48 -13.21
N PRO A 73 -9.85 5.55 -13.00
CA PRO A 73 -8.92 5.61 -11.88
C PRO A 73 -9.68 5.53 -10.55
N LEU A 74 -9.15 4.74 -9.61
CA LEU A 74 -9.64 4.75 -8.24
C LEU A 74 -9.20 6.05 -7.54
N PRO A 75 -9.94 6.55 -6.52
CA PRO A 75 -9.48 7.64 -5.67
C PRO A 75 -8.06 7.37 -5.17
N TYR A 76 -7.22 8.40 -5.16
CA TYR A 76 -5.82 8.24 -4.84
C TYR A 76 -5.25 9.46 -4.14
N MET A 77 -4.21 9.20 -3.34
CA MET A 77 -3.44 10.18 -2.61
C MET A 77 -2.35 10.79 -3.53
N PRO A 78 -2.40 12.11 -3.86
CA PRO A 78 -1.39 12.77 -4.68
C PRO A 78 -0.01 12.87 -4.03
N PHE A 79 1.05 12.85 -4.83
CA PHE A 79 2.39 13.23 -4.36
C PHE A 79 2.53 14.75 -4.30
N CYS A 80 3.09 15.27 -3.20
CA CYS A 80 3.31 16.71 -3.05
C CYS A 80 4.46 17.25 -3.92
N TYR A 81 5.42 16.39 -4.27
CA TYR A 81 6.51 16.71 -5.19
C TYR A 81 6.18 16.27 -6.61
N GLN A 82 6.42 17.15 -7.59
CA GLN A 82 6.28 16.86 -9.01
C GLN A 82 7.65 16.64 -9.66
N HIS A 83 7.68 16.24 -10.95
CA HIS A 83 8.95 16.16 -11.68
C HIS A 83 9.64 17.54 -11.77
N PRO A 84 10.96 17.66 -11.48
CA PRO A 84 11.90 16.58 -11.11
C PRO A 84 12.08 16.39 -9.60
N ASP A 85 11.48 17.25 -8.76
CA ASP A 85 11.68 17.29 -7.31
C ASP A 85 11.28 15.99 -6.60
N TYR A 86 10.29 15.27 -7.13
CA TYR A 86 9.93 13.92 -6.68
C TYR A 86 11.15 13.00 -6.61
N TRP A 87 11.91 12.92 -7.72
CA TRP A 87 13.07 12.05 -7.79
C TRP A 87 14.26 12.62 -7.03
N HIS A 88 14.43 13.94 -7.04
CA HIS A 88 15.49 14.59 -6.29
C HIS A 88 15.35 14.36 -4.78
N CYS A 89 14.13 14.33 -4.24
CA CYS A 89 13.88 13.99 -2.84
C CYS A 89 14.36 12.56 -2.52
N ILE A 90 13.92 11.57 -3.32
CA ILE A 90 14.34 10.16 -3.15
C ILE A 90 15.87 10.04 -3.26
N ALA A 91 16.48 10.66 -4.26
CA ALA A 91 17.93 10.58 -4.48
C ALA A 91 18.73 11.24 -3.34
N ALA A 92 18.27 12.38 -2.82
CA ALA A 92 18.90 13.07 -1.70
C ALA A 92 18.82 12.25 -0.41
N GLU A 93 17.66 11.70 -0.09
CA GLU A 93 17.46 10.90 1.12
C GLU A 93 18.22 9.57 1.05
N SER A 94 18.17 8.87 -0.08
CA SER A 94 18.96 7.64 -0.29
C SER A 94 20.46 7.89 -0.09
N LYS A 95 20.98 9.01 -0.61
CA LYS A 95 22.38 9.39 -0.41
C LYS A 95 22.68 9.75 1.04
N ARG A 96 21.76 10.43 1.73
CA ARG A 96 21.92 10.88 3.12
C ARG A 96 22.00 9.71 4.09
N THR A 97 21.19 8.67 3.88
CA THR A 97 21.12 7.50 4.76
C THR A 97 22.07 6.38 4.35
N GLY A 98 22.49 6.34 3.08
CA GLY A 98 23.27 5.24 2.51
C GLY A 98 22.42 4.04 2.07
N ASP A 99 21.08 4.18 2.09
CA ASP A 99 20.18 3.15 1.57
C ASP A 99 20.24 3.10 0.04
N MET A 100 19.93 1.94 -0.55
CA MET A 100 19.81 1.83 -2.02
C MET A 100 18.69 2.72 -2.56
N VAL A 101 17.57 2.78 -1.83
CA VAL A 101 16.41 3.63 -2.09
C VAL A 101 15.80 3.99 -0.73
N ASN A 102 15.59 5.29 -0.50
CA ASN A 102 14.85 5.82 0.64
C ASN A 102 13.85 6.86 0.10
N SER A 103 12.57 6.57 0.26
CA SER A 103 11.47 7.42 -0.22
C SER A 103 10.55 7.85 0.92
N ARG A 104 10.79 7.43 2.17
CA ARG A 104 9.87 7.68 3.29
C ARG A 104 9.51 9.15 3.44
N LYS A 105 10.50 10.04 3.34
CA LYS A 105 10.27 11.49 3.39
C LYS A 105 9.25 11.97 2.35
N LEU A 106 9.37 11.52 1.10
CA LEU A 106 8.45 11.89 0.01
C LEU A 106 7.00 11.50 0.37
N PHE A 107 6.79 10.29 0.89
CA PHE A 107 5.46 9.81 1.27
C PHE A 107 4.92 10.53 2.51
N ASP A 108 5.73 10.71 3.55
CA ASP A 108 5.34 11.44 4.76
C ASP A 108 5.01 12.92 4.48
N ASP A 109 5.81 13.60 3.64
CA ASP A 109 5.53 14.97 3.22
C ASP A 109 4.25 15.06 2.38
N SER A 110 3.91 14.02 1.61
CA SER A 110 2.69 14.00 0.79
C SER A 110 1.44 13.89 1.65
N GLU A 111 1.44 13.01 2.67
CA GLU A 111 0.33 12.93 3.64
C GLU A 111 0.23 14.18 4.52
N ALA A 112 1.35 14.85 4.82
CA ALA A 112 1.32 16.11 5.56
C ALA A 112 0.72 17.26 4.73
N ALA A 113 0.93 17.25 3.41
CA ALA A 113 0.45 18.29 2.50
C ALA A 113 -1.04 18.14 2.14
N HIS A 114 -1.58 16.93 2.19
CA HIS A 114 -2.97 16.64 1.86
C HIS A 114 -3.53 15.65 2.88
N PRO A 115 -4.41 16.12 3.79
CA PRO A 115 -5.17 15.24 4.67
C PRO A 115 -5.92 14.20 3.85
N ILE A 116 -5.75 12.93 4.17
CA ILE A 116 -6.39 11.84 3.41
C ILE A 116 -7.90 11.94 3.57
N GLU A 117 -8.59 12.04 2.44
CA GLU A 117 -10.04 12.13 2.38
C GLU A 117 -10.68 10.75 2.59
N PRO A 118 -11.90 10.68 3.15
CA PRO A 118 -12.57 9.40 3.43
C PRO A 118 -12.66 8.44 2.24
N GLU A 119 -12.81 8.97 1.02
CA GLU A 119 -12.93 8.21 -0.22
C GLU A 119 -11.60 7.67 -0.75
N GLU A 120 -10.46 8.20 -0.31
CA GLU A 120 -9.12 7.77 -0.72
C GLU A 120 -8.68 6.50 0.03
N TYR A 121 -9.17 6.34 1.27
CA TYR A 121 -8.94 5.12 2.04
C TYR A 121 -9.52 3.91 1.34
N ILE A 122 -8.74 2.83 1.31
CA ILE A 122 -9.26 1.51 0.95
C ILE A 122 -10.25 1.10 2.06
N PRO A 123 -11.51 0.74 1.73
CA PRO A 123 -12.50 0.37 2.72
C PRO A 123 -12.26 -1.07 3.20
N VAL A 124 -11.20 -1.27 4.00
CA VAL A 124 -10.76 -2.59 4.48
C VAL A 124 -11.82 -3.33 5.31
N GLU A 125 -12.80 -2.63 5.87
CA GLU A 125 -13.97 -3.23 6.52
C GLU A 125 -14.85 -4.06 5.57
N ASN A 126 -14.73 -3.85 4.26
CA ASN A 126 -15.42 -4.63 3.23
C ASN A 126 -14.70 -5.93 2.88
N ILE A 127 -13.49 -6.17 3.40
CA ILE A 127 -12.75 -7.41 3.13
C ILE A 127 -13.43 -8.58 3.84
N HIS A 128 -13.52 -9.74 3.18
CA HIS A 128 -14.12 -10.96 3.71
C HIS A 128 -13.07 -12.04 4.01
N GLY A 129 -13.42 -12.99 4.86
CA GLY A 129 -12.56 -14.14 5.17
C GLY A 129 -11.35 -13.76 6.02
N LYS A 130 -10.16 -14.29 5.69
CA LYS A 130 -8.93 -14.04 6.46
C LYS A 130 -8.09 -12.93 5.84
N LEU A 131 -7.71 -11.95 6.65
CA LEU A 131 -6.82 -10.85 6.30
C LEU A 131 -5.54 -10.91 7.14
N LEU A 132 -4.39 -11.09 6.49
CA LEU A 132 -3.08 -11.02 7.11
C LEU A 132 -2.35 -9.75 6.62
N LEU A 133 -2.10 -8.83 7.54
CA LEU A 133 -1.34 -7.60 7.31
C LEU A 133 0.06 -7.76 7.88
N ILE A 134 1.09 -7.59 7.06
CA ILE A 134 2.48 -7.72 7.49
C ILE A 134 3.21 -6.43 7.19
N GLY A 135 3.96 -5.87 8.15
CA GLY A 135 4.71 -4.64 7.95
C GLY A 135 5.99 -4.59 8.78
N ALA A 136 6.71 -3.49 8.64
CA ALA A 136 7.91 -3.23 9.41
C ALA A 136 7.99 -1.77 9.85
N GLU A 137 8.49 -1.53 11.06
CA GLU A 137 8.68 -0.16 11.59
C GLU A 137 9.85 0.55 10.89
N ASP A 138 10.89 -0.22 10.56
CA ASP A 138 12.13 0.19 9.87
C ASP A 138 11.95 0.34 8.35
N ASP A 139 10.72 0.39 7.85
CA ASP A 139 10.44 0.60 6.42
C ASP A 139 10.88 1.99 5.97
N VAL A 140 11.85 2.04 5.06
CA VAL A 140 12.44 3.27 4.52
C VAL A 140 11.79 3.73 3.20
N LEU A 141 10.84 2.97 2.66
CA LEU A 141 10.10 3.40 1.47
C LEU A 141 8.86 4.19 1.84
N TRP A 142 8.02 3.69 2.75
CA TRP A 142 6.88 4.40 3.34
C TRP A 142 6.55 3.81 4.71
N ASP A 143 5.68 4.46 5.48
CA ASP A 143 5.36 4.05 6.85
C ASP A 143 4.32 2.92 6.90
N ALA A 144 4.73 1.71 6.51
CA ALA A 144 3.84 0.55 6.48
C ALA A 144 3.25 0.21 7.86
N ALA A 145 4.02 0.40 8.95
CA ALA A 145 3.54 0.19 10.32
C ALA A 145 2.38 1.15 10.65
N ARG A 146 2.53 2.45 10.35
CA ARG A 146 1.46 3.43 10.53
C ARG A 146 0.22 3.09 9.73
N TYR A 147 0.38 2.62 8.49
CA TYR A 147 -0.75 2.23 7.62
C TYR A 147 -1.51 1.04 8.20
N ILE A 148 -0.78 0.02 8.69
CA ILE A 148 -1.39 -1.14 9.34
C ILE A 148 -2.14 -0.74 10.61
N HIS A 149 -1.56 0.11 11.46
CA HIS A 149 -2.24 0.57 12.68
C HIS A 149 -3.50 1.41 12.38
N ARG A 150 -3.51 2.19 11.29
CA ARG A 150 -4.74 2.88 10.84
C ARG A 150 -5.82 1.88 10.42
N MET A 151 -5.46 0.82 9.71
CA MET A 151 -6.39 -0.23 9.32
C MET A 151 -6.93 -1.00 10.53
N GLU A 152 -6.07 -1.36 11.50
CA GLU A 152 -6.49 -1.99 12.76
C GLU A 152 -7.51 -1.14 13.50
N LYS A 153 -7.22 0.15 13.66
CA LYS A 153 -8.14 1.10 14.30
C LYS A 153 -9.48 1.17 13.56
N ARG A 154 -9.45 1.27 12.22
CA ARG A 154 -10.66 1.32 11.40
C ARG A 154 -11.51 0.06 11.55
N LEU A 155 -10.89 -1.11 11.57
CA LEU A 155 -11.57 -2.39 11.75
C LEU A 155 -12.15 -2.52 13.17
N ALA A 156 -11.46 -2.01 14.19
CA ALA A 156 -12.01 -1.97 15.55
C ALA A 156 -13.24 -1.03 15.70
N GLU A 157 -13.34 0.01 14.85
CA GLU A 157 -14.40 1.03 14.94
C GLU A 157 -15.60 0.76 14.02
N LYS A 158 -15.45 -0.11 13.01
CA LYS A 158 -16.50 -0.39 12.02
C LYS A 158 -16.91 -1.86 12.03
N PRO A 159 -18.18 -2.20 11.75
CA PRO A 159 -18.59 -3.59 11.54
C PRO A 159 -17.83 -4.21 10.37
N HIS A 160 -17.29 -5.42 10.55
CA HIS A 160 -16.65 -6.22 9.50
C HIS A 160 -16.83 -7.71 9.78
N GLU A 161 -16.70 -8.53 8.74
CA GLU A 161 -16.78 -10.00 8.84
C GLU A 161 -15.42 -10.69 8.74
N CYS A 162 -14.34 -9.95 8.43
CA CYS A 162 -13.01 -10.52 8.30
C CYS A 162 -12.37 -10.89 9.64
N GLU A 163 -11.65 -12.00 9.63
CA GLU A 163 -10.70 -12.39 10.67
C GLU A 163 -9.34 -11.77 10.33
N VAL A 164 -8.88 -10.84 11.17
CA VAL A 164 -7.70 -10.01 10.90
C VAL A 164 -6.55 -10.44 11.80
N GLU A 165 -5.40 -10.67 11.19
CA GLU A 165 -4.12 -10.89 11.87
C GLU A 165 -3.11 -9.85 11.39
N THR A 166 -2.36 -9.26 12.32
CA THR A 166 -1.33 -8.27 12.03
C THR A 166 0.02 -8.73 12.55
N ALA A 167 1.07 -8.50 11.75
CA ALA A 167 2.45 -8.80 12.12
C ALA A 167 3.34 -7.63 11.70
N VAL A 168 3.62 -6.73 12.65
CA VAL A 168 4.53 -5.59 12.46
C VAL A 168 5.86 -5.90 13.14
N TYR A 169 6.93 -5.94 12.36
CA TYR A 169 8.28 -6.26 12.85
C TYR A 169 9.11 -5.00 13.10
N ALA A 170 9.70 -4.88 14.29
CA ALA A 170 10.56 -3.76 14.65
C ALA A 170 11.80 -3.62 13.71
N HIS A 171 12.39 -4.74 13.29
CA HIS A 171 13.63 -4.76 12.49
C HIS A 171 13.48 -5.44 11.11
N GLY A 172 12.34 -5.23 10.47
CA GLY A 172 12.08 -5.66 9.09
C GLY A 172 12.39 -4.57 8.06
N THR A 173 12.64 -4.95 6.81
CA THR A 173 12.68 -4.00 5.69
C THR A 173 11.34 -3.93 4.96
N HIS A 174 11.22 -3.01 4.00
CA HIS A 174 10.05 -2.89 3.10
C HIS A 174 9.66 -4.22 2.41
N PHE A 175 10.61 -5.13 2.19
CA PHE A 175 10.36 -6.42 1.55
C PHE A 175 10.10 -7.55 2.56
N VAL A 176 9.82 -7.21 3.83
CA VAL A 176 9.59 -8.17 4.93
C VAL A 176 10.78 -9.14 5.08
N SER A 177 11.98 -8.67 4.74
CA SER A 177 13.22 -9.38 5.04
C SER A 177 13.77 -8.92 6.38
N ARG A 178 14.47 -9.82 7.06
CA ARG A 178 15.19 -9.49 8.29
C ARG A 178 16.31 -8.50 7.95
N ARG A 179 16.40 -7.39 8.68
CA ARG A 179 17.60 -6.56 8.64
C ARG A 179 18.72 -7.36 9.32
N GLU A 180 19.83 -7.62 8.63
CA GLU A 180 21.02 -8.14 9.29
C GLU A 180 21.53 -7.03 10.22
N CYS A 181 21.54 -7.30 11.53
CA CYS A 181 22.10 -6.42 12.55
C CYS A 181 23.62 -6.51 12.58
#